data_AF-A0A532UF21-F1
#
_entry.id   AF-A0A532UF21-F1
#
_cell.length_a   1.000
_cell.length_b   1.000
_cell.length_c   1.000
_cell.angle_alpha   90.00
_cell.angle_beta   90.00
_cell.angle_gamma   90.00
#
_symmetry.space_group_name_H-M   'P 1'
#
loop_
_entity.id
_entity.type
_entity.pdbx_description
1 polymer ?
#
loop_
_entity_poly.entity_id
_entity_poly.type
_entity_poly.pdbx_seq_one_letter_code
_entity_poly.pdbx_strand_id
1 'polypeptide(L)' 'MPKPQMPHRGHDKHLCYLNNLGFQVSNPNEYRQLVGDAKFFCEGCGRAAASQKNLCKPVKL' A
#
# COMPACT_ATOMS: atom_id res chain seq x y z
N MET A 1 21.65 -10.84 -4.49
CA MET A 1 20.18 -11.05 -4.56
C MET A 1 19.65 -10.24 -5.74
N PRO A 2 18.87 -10.81 -6.67
CA PRO A 2 18.30 -10.04 -7.76
C PRO A 2 17.32 -8.99 -7.20
N LYS A 3 17.36 -7.77 -7.74
CA LYS A 3 16.38 -6.72 -7.39
C LYS A 3 14.98 -7.24 -7.75
N PRO A 4 13.99 -7.13 -6.86
CA PRO A 4 12.62 -7.50 -7.21
C PRO A 4 12.22 -6.71 -8.46
N GLN A 5 11.76 -7.39 -9.50
CA GLN A 5 11.17 -6.71 -10.66
C GLN A 5 9.91 -6.00 -10.16
N MET A 6 9.91 -4.67 -10.21
CA MET A 6 8.74 -3.90 -9.80
C MET A 6 7.61 -4.08 -10.84
N PRO A 7 6.38 -4.42 -10.42
CA PRO A 7 5.27 -4.67 -11.35
C PRO A 7 4.90 -3.44 -12.19
N HIS A 8 5.08 -2.25 -11.63
CA HIS A 8 4.85 -0.97 -12.28
C HIS A 8 5.63 0.13 -11.53
N ARG A 9 5.73 1.32 -12.13
CA ARG A 9 6.40 2.48 -11.52
C ARG A 9 5.69 2.90 -10.22
N GLY A 10 6.46 3.21 -9.18
CA GLY A 10 5.95 3.72 -7.89
C GLY A 10 5.34 2.66 -6.97
N HIS A 11 5.43 1.38 -7.32
CA HIS A 11 4.88 0.29 -6.51
C HIS A 11 5.50 0.20 -5.11
N ASP A 12 6.71 0.72 -4.92
CA ASP A 12 7.44 0.80 -3.65
C ASP A 12 6.71 1.61 -2.56
N LYS A 13 5.77 2.48 -2.95
CA LYS A 13 4.95 3.29 -2.03
C LYS A 13 3.56 2.72 -1.78
N HIS A 14 3.23 1.60 -2.42
CA HIS A 14 1.92 0.98 -2.30
C HIS A 14 1.87 0.02 -1.12
N LEU A 15 0.69 -0.10 -0.52
CA LEU A 15 0.48 -0.98 0.65
C LEU A 15 0.78 -2.45 0.34
N CYS A 16 0.63 -2.87 -0.92
CA CYS A 16 1.00 -4.22 -1.38
C CYS A 16 2.48 -4.51 -1.13
N TYR A 17 3.35 -3.57 -1.51
CA TYR A 17 4.79 -3.67 -1.34
C TYR A 17 5.19 -3.53 0.12
N LEU A 18 4.67 -2.52 0.81
CA LEU A 18 4.95 -2.29 2.23
C LEU A 18 4.56 -3.50 3.09
N ASN A 19 3.45 -4.15 2.77
CA ASN A 19 3.05 -5.39 3.44
C ASN A 19 4.07 -6.52 3.25
N ASN A 20 4.61 -6.71 2.05
CA ASN A 20 5.61 -7.74 1.78
C ASN A 20 6.92 -7.48 2.53
N LEU A 21 7.22 -6.23 2.86
CA LEU A 21 8.34 -5.85 3.72
C LEU A 21 8.04 -5.98 5.22
N GLY A 22 6.80 -6.32 5.60
CA GLY A 22 6.37 -6.34 6.99
C GLY A 22 6.34 -4.95 7.63
N PHE A 23 6.16 -3.89 6.83
CA PHE A 23 6.21 -2.50 7.30
C PHE A 23 5.19 -2.22 8.42
N GLN A 24 4.02 -2.85 8.38
CA GLN A 24 3.01 -2.75 9.43
C GLN A 24 3.49 -3.25 10.81
N VAL A 25 4.47 -4.16 10.83
CA VAL A 25 5.07 -4.70 12.06
C VAL A 25 6.22 -3.83 12.52
N SER A 26 7.10 -3.41 11.61
CA SER A 26 8.29 -2.62 11.93
C SER A 26 8.00 -1.14 12.16
N ASN A 27 6.93 -0.60 11.55
CA ASN A 27 6.55 0.83 11.57
C ASN A 27 5.02 0.96 11.73
N PRO A 28 4.45 0.49 12.85
CA PRO A 28 3.00 0.41 13.02
C PRO A 28 2.31 1.78 13.03
N ASN A 29 2.96 2.82 13.55
CA ASN A 29 2.38 4.17 13.64
C ASN A 29 2.28 4.82 12.25
N GLU A 30 3.35 4.71 11.46
CA GLU A 30 3.40 5.18 10.08
C GLU A 30 2.40 4.41 9.22
N TYR A 31 2.35 3.08 9.37
CA TYR A 31 1.37 2.26 8.64
C TYR A 31 -0.07 2.65 8.99
N ARG A 32 -0.35 2.92 10.28
CA ARG A 32 -1.66 3.40 10.73
C ARG A 32 -2.07 4.71 10.05
N GLN A 33 -1.14 5.63 9.79
CA GLN A 33 -1.45 6.87 9.06
C GLN A 33 -1.83 6.64 7.59
N LEU A 34 -1.32 5.55 6.98
CA LEU A 34 -1.64 5.21 5.60
C LEU A 34 -3.04 4.58 5.47
N VAL A 35 -3.45 3.77 6.45
CA VAL A 35 -4.70 3.00 6.42
C VAL A 35 -5.84 3.63 7.23
N GLY A 36 -5.53 4.53 8.17
CA GLY A 36 -6.52 5.25 8.98
C GLY A 36 -7.37 6.18 8.13
N ASP A 37 -8.65 6.32 8.50
CA ASP A 37 -9.63 7.11 7.75
C ASP A 37 -9.61 6.81 6.24
N ALA A 38 -9.52 5.53 5.89
CA ALA A 38 -9.43 5.10 4.50
C ALA A 38 -10.59 5.65 3.67
N LYS A 39 -10.24 6.23 2.51
CA LYS A 39 -11.19 6.81 1.54
C LYS A 39 -11.23 6.01 0.24
N PHE A 40 -10.30 5.08 0.09
CA PHE A 40 -10.11 4.28 -1.11
C PHE A 40 -9.75 2.86 -0.73
N PHE A 41 -10.14 1.91 -1.58
CA PHE A 41 -9.64 0.55 -1.54
C PHE A 41 -9.08 0.14 -2.90
N CYS A 42 -8.16 -0.82 -2.92
CA CYS A 42 -7.64 -1.37 -4.16
C CYS A 42 -8.58 -2.46 -4.67
N GLU A 43 -9.18 -2.28 -5.85
CA GLU A 43 -10.09 -3.30 -6.43
C GLU A 43 -9.39 -4.64 -6.70
N GLY A 44 -8.06 -4.65 -6.84
CA GLY A 44 -7.29 -5.86 -7.13
C GLY A 44 -6.88 -6.68 -5.89
N CYS A 45 -6.75 -6.06 -4.70
CA CYS A 45 -6.27 -6.78 -3.51
C CYS A 45 -6.98 -6.41 -2.20
N GLY A 46 -8.00 -5.55 -2.24
CA GLY A 46 -8.84 -5.19 -1.09
C GLY A 46 -8.21 -4.27 -0.04
N ARG A 47 -6.90 -4.01 -0.08
CA ARG A 47 -6.24 -3.08 0.86
C ARG A 47 -6.84 -1.68 0.75
N ALA A 48 -7.07 -1.03 1.90
CA ALA A 48 -7.66 0.30 1.99
C ALA A 48 -6.64 1.34 2.46
N ALA A 49 -6.74 2.56 1.94
CA ALA A 49 -5.83 3.66 2.26
C ALA A 49 -6.54 5.01 2.31
N ALA A 50 -5.97 5.95 3.08
CA ALA A 50 -6.39 7.35 3.10
C ALA A 50 -6.18 8.06 1.75
N SER A 51 -5.20 7.61 0.97
CA SER A 51 -4.82 8.20 -0.33
C SER A 51 -4.72 7.17 -1.44
N GLN A 52 -5.24 7.51 -2.62
CA GLN A 52 -5.11 6.69 -3.84
C GLN A 52 -3.66 6.37 -4.22
N LYS A 53 -2.72 7.27 -3.87
CA LYS A 53 -1.28 7.13 -4.19
C LYS A 53 -0.62 5.92 -3.51
N ASN A 54 -1.28 5.32 -2.52
CA ASN A 54 -0.77 4.15 -1.80
C ASN A 54 -1.36 2.83 -2.31
N LEU A 55 -2.10 2.83 -3.42
CA LEU A 55 -2.81 1.67 -3.95
C LEU A 55 -2.54 1.49 -5.44
N CYS A 56 -2.50 0.23 -5.92
CA CYS A 56 -2.26 -0.06 -7.33
C CYS A 56 -3.44 0.32 -8.24
N LYS A 57 -4.66 0.00 -7.81
CA LYS A 57 -5.91 0.25 -8.54
C LYS A 57 -6.97 0.84 -7.60
N PRO A 58 -6.81 2.12 -7.22
CA PRO A 58 -7.67 2.73 -6.22
C PRO A 58 -9.10 2.97 -6.72
N VAL A 59 -10.08 2.58 -5.93
CA VAL A 59 -11.50 2.89 -6.08
C VAL A 59 -11.97 3.58 -4.80
N LYS A 60 -12.88 4.56 -4.92
CA LYS A 60 -13.40 5.31 -3.77
C LYS A 60 -14.34 4.43 -2.93
N LEU A 61 -14.24 4.54 -1.61
CA LEU A 61 -15.17 3.94 -0.64
C LEU A 61 -16.47 4.74 -0.54
#